data_AF-A0A943LHL8-F1
#
_entry.id   AF-A0A943LHL8-F1
#
_cell.length_a   1.000
_cell.length_b   1.000
_cell.length_c   1.000
_cell.angle_alpha   90.00
_cell.angle_beta   90.00
_cell.angle_gamma   90.00
#
_symmetry.space_group_name_H-M   'P 1'
#
loop_
_entity.id
_entity.type
_entity.pdbx_description
1 polymer ?
#
loop_
_entity_poly.entity_id
_entity_poly.type
_entity_poly.pdbx_seq_one_letter_code
_entity_poly.pdbx_strand_id
1 'polypeptide(L)'
;MKRLFSSFICIFLCIFLLMGCSFVQEESSSVIVQPRNMNLKIKGGWNAEVYKILEANVLSDEDIKNITSNPIKIRSNGISLSGEDIKKIRYTVKVVKPNYTISYENKYKMLNLLGNEIESIDVYSIIYQNKVLAEFFYNTEEESYLYYQGIIFKVKLDKDIDISEEQNYTDYEGSAVKDESGISEGLYIALKKPSTIEGMPETYRTLWISTQDGSLQDVKERENIIFPRLKGIWYLEPKLYENKERKIKYEYFESAPIDTTTVEYNNKLVEEIKGNIEDGTTLLRNINFIGNDYIATEVVSNNSKYESGYYEVLPIDNMNTSTGISISDLYTTKDSYSDYTEAYNETYSTLNNEIKSSLSQYIDYSNFTLVRDNGKWVIQGRMSSLKNDKYINFPTTLKPIKKLLNYDTLLISWKLLKGVNPYMIDAYTSPYKSLAVIILKDEMLIYRIVDGTLSDEPLKRIQLEEGETVIMAEWCSSNYIDKWASAFKENSRTIK
;
A
#
# COMPACT_ATOMS: atom_id res chain seq x y z
N MET A 1 69.68 -2.06 -17.51
CA MET A 1 68.70 -2.32 -18.59
C MET A 1 68.13 -3.74 -18.61
N LYS A 2 68.92 -4.82 -18.50
CA LYS A 2 68.38 -6.21 -18.54
C LYS A 2 67.39 -6.57 -17.41
N ARG A 3 67.57 -6.04 -16.19
CA ARG A 3 66.66 -6.33 -15.05
C ARG A 3 65.30 -5.61 -15.13
N LEU A 4 65.28 -4.37 -15.62
CA LEU A 4 64.04 -3.62 -15.89
C LEU A 4 63.23 -4.25 -17.04
N PHE A 5 63.92 -4.79 -18.04
CA PHE A 5 63.28 -5.52 -19.15
C PHE A 5 62.66 -6.84 -18.69
N SER A 6 63.31 -7.55 -17.76
CA SER A 6 62.78 -8.79 -17.18
C SER A 6 61.53 -8.55 -16.32
N SER A 7 61.50 -7.45 -15.55
CA SER A 7 60.32 -7.09 -14.75
C SER A 7 59.14 -6.66 -15.63
N PHE A 8 59.39 -5.98 -16.75
CA PHE A 8 58.35 -5.62 -17.72
C PHE A 8 57.75 -6.86 -18.40
N ILE A 9 58.58 -7.85 -18.73
CA ILE A 9 58.13 -9.12 -19.31
C ILE A 9 57.28 -9.92 -18.32
N CYS A 10 57.65 -9.97 -17.04
CA CYS A 10 56.83 -10.64 -16.02
C CYS A 10 55.49 -9.95 -15.78
N ILE A 11 55.44 -8.62 -15.77
CA ILE A 11 54.19 -7.85 -15.62
C ILE A 11 53.30 -8.05 -16.85
N PHE A 12 53.87 -8.07 -18.06
CA PHE A 12 53.12 -8.35 -19.29
C PHE A 12 52.57 -9.78 -19.30
N LEU A 13 53.33 -10.77 -18.81
CA LEU A 13 52.88 -12.17 -18.69
C LEU A 13 51.72 -12.33 -17.68
N CYS A 14 51.72 -11.57 -16.58
CA CYS A 14 50.64 -11.60 -15.59
C CYS A 14 49.32 -11.01 -16.11
N ILE A 15 49.37 -10.04 -17.04
CA ILE A 15 48.17 -9.46 -17.66
C ILE A 15 47.48 -10.47 -18.59
N PHE A 16 48.23 -11.36 -19.25
CA PHE A 16 47.67 -12.44 -20.07
C PHE A 16 46.98 -13.55 -19.27
N LEU A 17 47.37 -13.76 -18.01
CA LEU A 17 46.75 -14.76 -17.13
C LEU A 17 45.44 -14.26 -16.47
N LEU A 18 45.14 -12.96 -16.57
CA LEU A 18 43.88 -12.36 -16.09
C LEU A 18 42.81 -12.21 -17.18
N MET A 19 43.14 -12.51 -18.45
CA MET A 19 42.15 -12.65 -19.53
C MET A 19 41.60 -14.08 -19.58
N GLY A 20 40.99 -14.49 -18.47
CA GLY A 20 40.31 -15.77 -18.32
C GLY A 20 38.79 -15.62 -18.31
N CYS A 21 38.21 -15.06 -19.37
CA CYS A 21 36.86 -15.45 -19.76
C CYS A 21 37.02 -16.26 -21.04
N SER A 22 37.15 -17.58 -20.89
CA SER A 22 36.88 -18.49 -21.98
C SER A 22 35.48 -18.16 -22.49
N PHE A 23 35.40 -17.70 -23.74
CA PHE A 23 34.18 -17.84 -24.52
C PHE A 23 33.97 -19.35 -24.64
N VAL A 24 33.18 -19.91 -23.72
CA VAL A 24 32.57 -21.20 -23.97
C VAL A 24 31.77 -20.98 -25.23
N GLN A 25 32.20 -21.64 -26.30
CA GLN A 25 31.37 -21.82 -27.47
C GLN A 25 30.17 -22.63 -26.97
N GLU A 26 29.13 -21.92 -26.51
CA GLU A 26 27.79 -22.50 -26.44
C GLU A 26 27.54 -23.03 -27.84
N GLU A 27 27.58 -24.36 -27.98
CA GLU A 27 26.78 -25.03 -29.00
C GLU A 27 25.43 -24.36 -28.92
N SER A 28 25.10 -23.61 -29.97
CA SER A 28 23.90 -22.79 -30.11
C SER A 28 22.76 -23.36 -29.28
N SER A 29 22.60 -22.86 -28.04
CA SER A 29 21.40 -23.11 -27.28
C SER A 29 20.34 -22.49 -28.15
N SER A 30 19.54 -23.35 -28.78
CA SER A 30 18.41 -23.05 -29.64
C SER A 30 17.97 -21.62 -29.41
N VAL A 31 18.02 -20.76 -30.44
CA VAL A 31 17.20 -19.55 -30.44
C VAL A 31 15.85 -20.02 -29.93
N ILE A 32 15.47 -19.61 -28.72
CA ILE A 32 14.15 -19.91 -28.18
C ILE A 32 13.26 -19.00 -29.00
N VAL A 33 12.95 -19.46 -30.21
CA VAL A 33 11.85 -18.97 -31.00
C VAL A 33 10.65 -19.22 -30.12
N GLN A 34 10.08 -18.14 -29.60
CA GLN A 34 8.84 -18.17 -28.84
C GLN A 34 7.87 -19.12 -29.58
N PRO A 35 7.31 -20.15 -28.91
CA PRO A 35 6.47 -21.13 -29.59
C PRO A 35 5.34 -20.39 -30.28
N ARG A 36 5.32 -20.41 -31.62
CA ARG A 36 4.32 -19.68 -32.43
C ARG A 36 2.94 -20.34 -32.43
N ASN A 37 2.71 -21.37 -31.61
CA ASN A 37 1.41 -22.01 -31.41
C ASN A 37 1.40 -22.74 -30.06
N MET A 38 1.02 -22.06 -28.97
CA MET A 38 0.44 -22.76 -27.83
C MET A 38 -1.02 -23.01 -28.16
N ASN A 39 -1.41 -24.28 -28.27
CA ASN A 39 -2.82 -24.65 -28.26
C ASN A 39 -3.36 -24.28 -26.87
N LEU A 40 -3.94 -23.09 -26.76
CA LEU A 40 -4.32 -22.47 -25.50
C LEU A 40 -5.47 -23.27 -24.88
N LYS A 41 -5.20 -24.09 -23.85
CA LYS A 41 -6.23 -24.97 -23.23
C LYS A 41 -7.45 -24.20 -22.70
N ILE A 42 -7.26 -22.93 -22.33
CA ILE A 42 -8.32 -22.06 -21.82
C ILE A 42 -9.14 -21.37 -22.91
N LYS A 43 -8.81 -21.58 -24.19
CA LYS A 43 -9.54 -21.02 -25.33
C LYS A 43 -10.97 -21.57 -25.35
N GLY A 44 -11.97 -20.70 -25.36
CA GLY A 44 -13.37 -21.10 -25.26
C GLY A 44 -14.27 -20.00 -24.71
N GLY A 45 -15.58 -20.24 -24.73
CA GLY A 45 -16.56 -19.44 -24.01
C GLY A 45 -16.80 -20.03 -22.62
N TRP A 46 -16.76 -19.20 -21.59
CA TRP A 46 -16.86 -19.62 -20.20
C TRP A 46 -17.99 -18.89 -19.49
N ASN A 47 -18.94 -19.63 -18.93
CA ASN A 47 -19.96 -19.07 -18.04
C ASN A 47 -19.36 -18.90 -16.64
N ALA A 48 -19.62 -17.76 -16.02
CA ALA A 48 -18.99 -17.37 -14.75
C ALA A 48 -20.02 -17.17 -13.64
N GLU A 49 -19.71 -17.65 -12.44
CA GLU A 49 -20.41 -17.32 -11.20
C GLU A 49 -19.43 -16.78 -10.16
N VAL A 50 -19.89 -15.87 -9.29
CA VAL A 50 -19.05 -15.36 -8.21
C VAL A 50 -18.78 -16.49 -7.23
N TYR A 51 -17.51 -16.87 -7.10
CA TYR A 51 -17.08 -17.88 -6.13
C TYR A 51 -16.66 -17.23 -4.81
N LYS A 52 -15.82 -16.19 -4.88
CA LYS A 52 -15.34 -15.47 -3.70
C LYS A 52 -14.91 -14.04 -4.01
N ILE A 53 -15.35 -13.10 -3.18
CA ILE A 53 -14.88 -11.72 -3.19
C ILE A 53 -13.74 -11.62 -2.19
N LEU A 54 -12.51 -11.39 -2.67
CA LEU A 54 -11.33 -11.21 -1.81
C LEU A 54 -11.11 -9.72 -1.51
N GLU A 55 -11.39 -8.85 -2.47
CA GLU A 55 -11.24 -7.40 -2.30
C GLU A 55 -12.58 -6.74 -2.69
N ALA A 56 -13.26 -6.17 -1.69
CA ALA A 56 -14.53 -5.48 -1.91
C ALA A 56 -14.31 -4.09 -2.53
N ASN A 57 -15.30 -3.61 -3.29
CA ASN A 57 -15.31 -2.29 -3.95
C ASN A 57 -14.27 -2.07 -5.06
N VAL A 58 -13.63 -3.13 -5.55
CA VAL A 58 -12.71 -3.06 -6.70
C VAL A 58 -13.50 -3.01 -8.02
N LEU A 59 -14.43 -3.95 -8.19
CA LEU A 59 -15.40 -3.98 -9.27
C LEU A 59 -16.74 -3.41 -8.80
N SER A 60 -17.45 -2.70 -9.68
CA SER A 60 -18.82 -2.25 -9.37
C SER A 60 -19.80 -3.43 -9.42
N ASP A 61 -20.94 -3.31 -8.73
CA ASP A 61 -22.00 -4.33 -8.78
C ASP A 61 -22.50 -4.57 -10.22
N GLU A 62 -22.45 -3.53 -11.06
CA GLU A 62 -22.78 -3.62 -12.49
C GLU A 62 -21.74 -4.42 -13.26
N ASP A 63 -20.44 -4.21 -13.02
CA ASP A 63 -19.35 -4.98 -13.65
C ASP A 63 -19.42 -6.46 -13.27
N ILE A 64 -19.67 -6.76 -12.00
CA ILE A 64 -19.85 -8.14 -11.50
C ILE A 64 -21.04 -8.80 -12.18
N LYS A 65 -22.17 -8.07 -12.30
CA LYS A 65 -23.34 -8.55 -13.01
C LYS A 65 -23.06 -8.77 -14.49
N ASN A 66 -22.32 -7.89 -15.15
CA ASN A 66 -21.94 -8.03 -16.55
C ASN A 66 -21.06 -9.25 -16.78
N ILE A 67 -20.12 -9.56 -15.88
CA ILE A 67 -19.26 -10.75 -15.97
C ILE A 67 -20.07 -12.04 -15.75
N THR A 68 -21.03 -12.04 -14.83
CA THR A 68 -21.84 -13.23 -14.53
C THR A 68 -23.00 -13.45 -15.49
N SER A 69 -23.48 -12.40 -16.17
CA SER A 69 -24.58 -12.48 -17.13
C SER A 69 -24.11 -12.71 -18.57
N ASN A 70 -22.84 -12.43 -18.89
CA ASN A 70 -22.27 -12.61 -20.21
C ASN A 70 -21.10 -13.59 -20.17
N PRO A 71 -20.99 -14.52 -21.13
CA PRO A 71 -19.87 -15.44 -21.15
C PRO A 71 -18.53 -14.75 -21.40
N ILE A 72 -17.50 -15.20 -20.70
CA ILE A 72 -16.11 -14.78 -20.90
C ILE A 72 -15.58 -15.51 -22.12
N LYS A 73 -15.16 -14.78 -23.15
CA LYS A 73 -14.67 -15.37 -24.41
C LYS A 73 -13.16 -15.24 -24.49
N ILE A 74 -12.44 -16.35 -24.41
CA ILE A 74 -10.97 -16.37 -24.49
C ILE A 74 -10.55 -16.84 -25.89
N ARG A 75 -9.83 -15.99 -26.61
CA ARG A 75 -9.34 -16.24 -27.99
C ARG A 75 -7.81 -16.27 -28.01
N SER A 76 -7.21 -16.56 -29.17
CA SER A 76 -5.74 -16.68 -29.26
C SER A 76 -4.99 -15.36 -29.01
N ASN A 77 -5.63 -14.21 -29.25
CA ASN A 77 -5.02 -12.88 -29.12
C ASN A 77 -5.99 -11.84 -28.52
N GLY A 78 -7.04 -12.28 -27.83
CA GLY A 78 -8.05 -11.38 -27.27
C GLY A 78 -8.95 -12.05 -26.24
N ILE A 79 -9.62 -11.24 -25.43
CA ILE A 79 -10.57 -11.67 -24.42
C ILE A 79 -11.79 -10.76 -24.40
N SER A 80 -12.99 -11.32 -24.31
CA SER A 80 -14.16 -10.57 -23.90
C SER A 80 -14.42 -10.80 -22.41
N LEU A 81 -14.37 -9.74 -21.61
CA LEU A 81 -14.51 -9.77 -20.15
C LEU A 81 -15.22 -8.50 -19.69
N SER A 82 -16.17 -8.62 -18.76
CA SER A 82 -16.92 -7.46 -18.22
C SER A 82 -17.68 -6.64 -19.29
N GLY A 83 -18.03 -7.25 -20.42
CA GLY A 83 -18.71 -6.57 -21.52
C GLY A 83 -17.78 -5.83 -22.49
N GLU A 84 -16.48 -5.79 -22.21
CA GLU A 84 -15.47 -5.21 -23.10
C GLU A 84 -14.77 -6.30 -23.91
N ASP A 85 -14.38 -5.97 -25.15
CA ASP A 85 -13.58 -6.85 -26.01
C ASP A 85 -12.16 -6.32 -26.14
N ILE A 86 -11.22 -6.96 -25.44
CA ILE A 86 -9.83 -6.53 -25.33
C ILE A 86 -8.99 -7.33 -26.32
N LYS A 87 -8.31 -6.61 -27.22
CA LYS A 87 -7.46 -7.16 -28.28
C LYS A 87 -5.98 -7.11 -27.89
N LYS A 88 -5.11 -7.76 -28.68
CA LYS A 88 -3.64 -7.82 -28.47
C LYS A 88 -3.25 -8.46 -27.12
N ILE A 89 -4.05 -9.41 -26.64
CA ILE A 89 -3.75 -10.19 -25.45
C ILE A 89 -2.62 -11.17 -25.74
N ARG A 90 -1.74 -11.34 -24.77
CA ARG A 90 -0.75 -12.40 -24.70
C ARG A 90 -1.04 -13.30 -23.52
N TYR A 91 -0.69 -14.58 -23.65
CA TYR A 91 -0.84 -15.55 -22.57
C TYR A 91 0.52 -16.10 -22.17
N THR A 92 0.73 -16.27 -20.87
CA THR A 92 1.83 -17.08 -20.34
C THR A 92 1.26 -18.13 -19.40
N VAL A 93 1.75 -19.36 -19.48
CA VAL A 93 1.34 -20.45 -18.60
C VAL A 93 2.45 -20.79 -17.62
N LYS A 94 2.09 -21.03 -16.37
CA LYS A 94 2.97 -21.55 -15.33
C LYS A 94 2.28 -22.69 -14.58
N VAL A 95 3.06 -23.67 -14.13
CA VAL A 95 2.57 -24.73 -13.24
C VAL A 95 2.79 -24.27 -11.80
N VAL A 96 1.72 -24.21 -11.00
CA VAL A 96 1.78 -23.72 -9.61
C VAL A 96 1.40 -24.82 -8.63
N LYS A 97 2.03 -24.81 -7.45
CA LYS A 97 1.74 -25.72 -6.33
C LYS A 97 0.62 -25.19 -5.43
N PRO A 98 0.04 -26.00 -4.53
CA PRO A 98 -1.03 -25.60 -3.60
C PRO A 98 -0.73 -24.35 -2.76
N ASN A 99 0.55 -24.07 -2.48
CA ASN A 99 0.97 -22.93 -1.68
C ASN A 99 1.04 -21.60 -2.47
N TYR A 100 0.73 -21.59 -3.76
CA TYR A 100 0.73 -20.39 -4.60
C TYR A 100 -0.28 -19.37 -4.07
N THR A 101 0.19 -18.14 -3.84
CA THR A 101 -0.65 -17.06 -3.31
C THR A 101 -1.53 -16.44 -4.39
N ILE A 102 -2.84 -16.43 -4.15
CA ILE A 102 -3.83 -15.76 -4.99
C ILE A 102 -4.07 -14.33 -4.49
N SER A 103 -4.25 -14.14 -3.18
CA SER A 103 -4.34 -12.83 -2.53
C SER A 103 -3.46 -12.82 -1.29
N TYR A 104 -2.55 -11.86 -1.23
CA TYR A 104 -1.67 -11.66 -0.07
C TYR A 104 -2.47 -11.16 1.13
N GLU A 105 -3.33 -10.16 0.91
CA GLU A 105 -4.15 -9.51 1.93
C GLU A 105 -5.04 -10.51 2.68
N ASN A 106 -5.70 -11.40 1.94
CA ASN A 106 -6.60 -12.40 2.52
C ASN A 106 -5.90 -13.70 2.91
N LYS A 107 -4.57 -13.76 2.77
CA LYS A 107 -3.75 -14.98 2.92
C LYS A 107 -4.34 -16.15 2.10
N TYR A 108 -4.96 -15.85 0.96
CA TYR A 108 -5.70 -16.80 0.15
C TYR A 108 -4.77 -17.43 -0.88
N LYS A 109 -4.69 -18.76 -0.87
CA LYS A 109 -3.77 -19.57 -1.66
C LYS A 109 -4.52 -20.53 -2.57
N MET A 110 -3.79 -21.18 -3.47
CA MET A 110 -4.34 -22.14 -4.41
C MET A 110 -5.05 -23.31 -3.73
N LEU A 111 -4.51 -23.79 -2.61
CA LEU A 111 -5.13 -24.82 -1.79
C LEU A 111 -6.54 -24.45 -1.29
N ASN A 112 -6.85 -23.17 -1.17
CA ASN A 112 -8.17 -22.73 -0.73
C ASN A 112 -9.24 -22.86 -1.83
N LEU A 113 -8.84 -23.01 -3.09
CA LEU A 113 -9.75 -23.26 -4.22
C LEU A 113 -10.04 -24.75 -4.39
N LEU A 114 -8.98 -25.56 -4.40
CA LEU A 114 -9.04 -26.95 -4.88
C LEU A 114 -8.54 -27.98 -3.85
N GLY A 115 -8.22 -27.55 -2.63
CA GLY A 115 -7.68 -28.42 -1.58
C GLY A 115 -6.19 -28.74 -1.75
N ASN A 116 -5.69 -29.61 -0.86
CA ASN A 116 -4.27 -30.02 -0.84
C ASN A 116 -3.99 -31.30 -1.66
N GLU A 117 -5.03 -31.96 -2.18
CA GLU A 117 -4.88 -33.22 -2.92
C GLU A 117 -4.31 -33.01 -4.34
N ILE A 118 -4.46 -31.81 -4.90
CA ILE A 118 -3.89 -31.47 -6.20
C ILE A 118 -2.41 -31.11 -6.05
N GLU A 119 -1.51 -31.84 -6.72
CA GLU A 119 -0.07 -31.55 -6.65
C GLU A 119 0.32 -30.22 -7.30
N SER A 120 -0.29 -29.91 -8.44
CA SER A 120 -0.09 -28.65 -9.16
C SER A 120 -1.16 -28.42 -10.23
N ILE A 121 -1.21 -27.20 -10.76
CA ILE A 121 -2.20 -26.77 -11.74
C ILE A 121 -1.63 -25.72 -12.71
N ASP A 122 -2.12 -25.74 -13.95
CA ASP A 122 -1.79 -24.74 -14.96
C ASP A 122 -2.48 -23.41 -14.63
N VAL A 123 -1.70 -22.35 -14.47
CA VAL A 123 -2.19 -20.97 -14.32
C VAL A 123 -1.77 -20.17 -15.54
N TYR A 124 -2.77 -19.67 -16.26
CA TYR A 124 -2.60 -18.80 -17.41
C TYR A 124 -2.73 -17.36 -16.96
N SER A 125 -1.63 -16.61 -17.04
CA SER A 125 -1.68 -15.16 -16.90
C SER A 125 -2.10 -14.55 -18.24
N ILE A 126 -3.16 -13.75 -18.19
CA ILE A 126 -3.74 -13.03 -19.32
C ILE A 126 -3.12 -11.64 -19.31
N ILE A 127 -2.34 -11.30 -20.33
CA ILE A 127 -1.46 -10.13 -20.35
C ILE A 127 -1.91 -9.15 -21.42
N TYR A 128 -2.15 -7.90 -21.03
CA TYR A 128 -2.43 -6.78 -21.92
C TYR A 128 -1.37 -5.70 -21.70
N GLN A 129 -0.77 -5.18 -22.77
CA GLN A 129 0.29 -4.14 -22.69
C GLN A 129 1.38 -4.46 -21.64
N ASN A 130 1.89 -5.70 -21.66
CA ASN A 130 2.87 -6.22 -20.69
C ASN A 130 2.45 -6.28 -19.21
N LYS A 131 1.18 -5.99 -18.88
CA LYS A 131 0.62 -6.11 -17.53
C LYS A 131 -0.32 -7.29 -17.43
N VAL A 132 -0.31 -7.97 -16.28
CA VAL A 132 -1.26 -9.06 -16.02
C VAL A 132 -2.63 -8.45 -15.75
N LEU A 133 -3.61 -8.78 -16.60
CA LEU A 133 -5.00 -8.37 -16.47
C LEU A 133 -5.77 -9.33 -15.54
N ALA A 134 -5.57 -10.62 -15.73
CA ALA A 134 -6.26 -11.69 -14.99
C ALA A 134 -5.41 -12.96 -14.93
N GLU A 135 -5.73 -13.86 -14.00
CA GLU A 135 -5.15 -15.20 -13.93
C GLU A 135 -6.25 -16.27 -13.99
N PHE A 136 -6.11 -17.21 -14.93
CA PHE A 136 -7.00 -18.34 -15.10
C PHE A 136 -6.36 -19.61 -14.56
N PHE A 137 -6.98 -20.22 -13.56
CA PHE A 137 -6.57 -21.46 -12.90
C PHE A 137 -7.32 -22.63 -13.54
N TYR A 138 -6.66 -23.34 -14.46
CA TYR A 138 -7.29 -24.38 -15.26
C TYR A 138 -7.26 -25.73 -14.54
N ASN A 139 -8.42 -26.19 -14.04
CA ASN A 139 -8.56 -27.50 -13.42
C ASN A 139 -9.26 -28.47 -14.40
N THR A 140 -10.52 -28.19 -14.73
CA THR A 140 -11.29 -28.94 -15.75
C THR A 140 -12.18 -28.00 -16.57
N GLU A 141 -12.76 -28.51 -17.66
CA GLU A 141 -13.77 -27.77 -18.44
C GLU A 141 -15.04 -27.48 -17.62
N GLU A 142 -15.39 -28.32 -16.64
CA GLU A 142 -16.60 -28.19 -15.82
C GLU A 142 -16.40 -27.26 -14.61
N GLU A 143 -15.17 -27.19 -14.11
CA GLU A 143 -14.82 -26.40 -12.94
C GLU A 143 -13.37 -25.91 -13.06
N SER A 144 -13.24 -24.61 -13.33
CA SER A 144 -12.00 -23.83 -13.29
C SER A 144 -12.26 -22.48 -12.62
N TYR A 145 -11.23 -21.66 -12.42
CA TYR A 145 -11.39 -20.37 -11.75
C TYR A 145 -10.68 -19.24 -12.47
N LEU A 146 -11.28 -18.06 -12.49
CA LEU A 146 -10.67 -16.83 -12.98
C LEU A 146 -10.53 -15.84 -11.82
N TYR A 147 -9.31 -15.39 -11.55
CA TYR A 147 -9.06 -14.24 -10.68
C TYR A 147 -8.97 -12.98 -11.53
N TYR A 148 -9.90 -12.06 -11.30
CA TYR A 148 -9.96 -10.76 -11.96
C TYR A 148 -10.30 -9.67 -10.94
N GLN A 149 -9.45 -8.66 -10.84
CA GLN A 149 -9.64 -7.48 -10.00
C GLN A 149 -10.16 -7.80 -8.57
N GLY A 150 -9.47 -8.69 -7.87
CA GLY A 150 -9.81 -9.01 -6.47
C GLY A 150 -10.99 -9.96 -6.28
N ILE A 151 -11.64 -10.41 -7.36
CA ILE A 151 -12.74 -11.37 -7.32
C ILE A 151 -12.31 -12.68 -7.98
N ILE A 152 -12.71 -13.80 -7.37
CA ILE A 152 -12.60 -15.12 -7.96
C ILE A 152 -13.96 -15.52 -8.51
N PHE A 153 -14.00 -15.79 -9.80
CA PHE A 153 -15.13 -16.40 -10.48
C PHE A 153 -14.86 -17.89 -10.65
N LYS A 154 -15.85 -18.72 -10.35
CA LYS A 154 -15.87 -20.11 -10.81
C LYS A 154 -16.41 -20.10 -12.23
N VAL A 155 -15.71 -20.79 -13.13
CA VAL A 155 -16.01 -20.77 -14.55
C VAL A 155 -16.18 -22.17 -15.10
N LYS A 156 -17.14 -22.32 -16.02
CA LYS A 156 -17.44 -23.56 -16.73
C LYS A 156 -17.47 -23.32 -18.23
N LEU A 157 -16.79 -24.18 -18.99
CA LEU A 157 -16.72 -24.12 -20.43
C LEU A 157 -18.10 -24.41 -21.04
N ASP A 158 -18.46 -23.59 -22.01
CA ASP A 158 -19.65 -23.75 -22.83
C ASP A 158 -19.21 -23.79 -24.29
N LYS A 159 -19.32 -24.98 -24.89
CA LYS A 159 -18.83 -25.28 -26.24
C LYS A 159 -19.74 -24.72 -27.33
N ASP A 160 -20.97 -24.33 -26.98
CA ASP A 160 -21.93 -23.76 -27.93
C ASP A 160 -21.67 -22.27 -28.19
N ILE A 161 -20.80 -21.65 -27.38
CA ILE A 161 -20.43 -20.25 -27.52
C ILE A 161 -19.40 -20.10 -28.63
N ASP A 162 -19.81 -19.39 -29.69
CA ASP A 162 -18.88 -19.00 -30.74
C ASP A 162 -17.86 -17.97 -30.24
N ILE A 163 -16.59 -18.31 -30.44
CA ILE A 163 -15.40 -17.50 -30.12
C ILE A 163 -14.62 -17.10 -31.39
N SER A 164 -15.33 -16.98 -32.51
CA SER A 164 -14.79 -16.61 -33.83
C SER A 164 -13.59 -15.66 -33.76
N GLU A 165 -12.52 -16.06 -34.45
CA GLU A 165 -11.29 -15.28 -34.59
C GLU A 165 -11.43 -14.37 -35.81
N GLU A 166 -11.62 -13.07 -35.62
CA GLU A 166 -11.61 -12.13 -36.73
C GLU A 166 -10.19 -12.11 -37.37
N GLN A 167 -10.10 -12.55 -38.63
CA GLN A 167 -8.82 -12.72 -39.35
C GLN A 167 -8.28 -11.45 -40.02
N ASN A 168 -8.93 -10.30 -39.92
CA ASN A 168 -8.47 -9.07 -40.57
C ASN A 168 -8.40 -7.91 -39.56
N TYR A 169 -7.19 -7.61 -39.10
CA TYR A 169 -6.92 -6.36 -38.38
C TYR A 169 -6.50 -5.31 -39.40
N THR A 170 -7.46 -4.55 -39.93
CA THR A 170 -7.17 -3.14 -40.21
C THR A 170 -7.07 -2.44 -38.87
N ASP A 171 -6.06 -1.58 -38.69
CA ASP A 171 -5.96 -0.69 -37.53
C ASP A 171 -7.25 0.14 -37.42
N TYR A 172 -8.20 -0.38 -36.67
CA TYR A 172 -9.39 0.33 -36.28
C TYR A 172 -9.10 0.79 -34.85
N GLU A 173 -8.93 2.10 -34.73
CA GLU A 173 -8.92 2.81 -33.46
C GLU A 173 -10.05 2.27 -32.59
N GLY A 174 -9.71 1.94 -31.34
CA GLY A 174 -10.64 1.37 -30.39
C GLY A 174 -11.93 2.17 -30.38
N SER A 175 -13.04 1.46 -30.47
CA SER A 175 -14.34 1.99 -30.10
C SER A 175 -14.16 2.75 -28.79
N ALA A 176 -14.50 4.04 -28.81
CA ALA A 176 -14.51 4.89 -27.64
C ALA A 176 -15.45 4.27 -26.59
N VAL A 177 -14.90 3.38 -25.76
CA VAL A 177 -15.30 3.28 -24.36
C VAL A 177 -15.09 4.69 -23.85
N LYS A 178 -16.12 5.26 -23.22
CA LYS A 178 -16.08 6.60 -22.65
C LYS A 178 -14.79 6.71 -21.87
N ASP A 179 -13.83 7.42 -22.45
CA ASP A 179 -12.71 7.95 -21.73
C ASP A 179 -13.39 8.67 -20.56
N GLU A 180 -13.08 8.28 -19.33
CA GLU A 180 -13.19 9.23 -18.22
C GLU A 180 -12.09 10.29 -18.42
N SER A 181 -12.03 10.86 -19.62
CA SER A 181 -11.21 11.99 -20.03
C SER A 181 -11.70 13.17 -19.24
N GLY A 182 -10.86 13.63 -18.32
CA GLY A 182 -11.07 14.90 -17.66
C GLY A 182 -11.24 14.85 -16.14
N ILE A 183 -11.03 13.70 -15.46
CA ILE A 183 -11.15 13.69 -14.00
C ILE A 183 -10.02 14.51 -13.39
N SER A 184 -10.42 15.61 -12.75
CA SER A 184 -9.55 16.36 -11.87
C SER A 184 -9.70 15.78 -10.46
N GLU A 185 -8.57 15.42 -9.86
CA GLU A 185 -8.50 14.92 -8.50
C GLU A 185 -7.23 15.42 -7.80
N GLY A 186 -7.24 15.34 -6.48
CA GLY A 186 -6.14 15.78 -5.64
C GLY A 186 -5.84 14.79 -4.53
N LEU A 187 -4.57 14.70 -4.16
CA LEU A 187 -4.04 13.84 -3.12
C LEU A 187 -3.13 14.67 -2.20
N TYR A 188 -3.46 14.67 -0.91
CA TYR A 188 -2.46 14.94 0.12
C TYR A 188 -1.83 13.65 0.59
N ILE A 189 -0.51 13.60 0.53
CA ILE A 189 0.28 12.50 1.08
C ILE A 189 1.29 13.06 2.07
N ALA A 190 1.15 12.70 3.34
CA ALA A 190 2.08 13.13 4.39
C ALA A 190 3.12 12.03 4.65
N LEU A 191 4.38 12.47 4.69
CA LEU A 191 5.56 11.65 4.89
C LEU A 191 6.15 11.96 6.27
N LYS A 192 6.48 10.90 7.01
CA LYS A 192 7.29 10.93 8.23
C LYS A 192 8.72 10.54 7.88
N LYS A 193 9.68 11.34 8.32
CA LYS A 193 11.10 11.02 8.28
C LYS A 193 11.61 10.70 9.70
N PRO A 194 12.27 9.54 9.89
CA PRO A 194 12.88 9.14 11.15
C PRO A 194 13.99 10.12 11.58
N SER A 195 14.08 10.39 12.88
CA SER A 195 15.09 11.22 13.49
C SER A 195 16.39 10.43 13.54
N THR A 196 17.47 11.07 13.07
CA THR A 196 18.82 10.50 13.16
C THR A 196 19.49 10.78 14.50
N ILE A 197 18.85 11.61 15.34
CA ILE A 197 19.36 12.05 16.64
C ILE A 197 18.48 11.46 17.73
N GLU A 198 19.08 10.67 18.61
CA GLU A 198 18.37 10.08 19.74
C GLU A 198 17.75 11.16 20.63
N GLY A 199 16.47 10.97 20.95
CA GLY A 199 15.75 11.90 21.81
C GLY A 199 15.34 13.21 21.13
N MET A 200 15.26 13.23 19.79
CA MET A 200 14.69 14.33 19.01
C MET A 200 13.43 13.87 18.27
N PRO A 201 12.41 14.74 18.13
CA PRO A 201 11.19 14.46 17.37
C PRO A 201 11.45 14.08 15.92
N GLU A 202 10.47 13.37 15.38
CA GLU A 202 10.36 13.10 13.96
C GLU A 202 10.04 14.36 13.16
N THR A 203 10.39 14.36 11.88
CA THR A 203 10.05 15.46 10.97
C THR A 203 9.07 14.99 9.91
N TYR A 204 8.27 15.92 9.42
CA TYR A 204 7.18 15.63 8.50
C TYR A 204 7.16 16.61 7.34
N ARG A 205 6.70 16.13 6.19
CA ARG A 205 6.34 16.97 5.04
C ARG A 205 5.09 16.43 4.37
N THR A 206 4.35 17.31 3.73
CA THR A 206 3.15 16.94 2.96
C THR A 206 3.34 17.29 1.50
N LEU A 207 2.99 16.35 0.62
CA LEU A 207 2.95 16.59 -0.82
C LEU A 207 1.49 16.80 -1.26
N TRP A 208 1.31 17.77 -2.15
CA TRP A 208 0.10 17.96 -2.92
C TRP A 208 0.33 17.48 -4.35
N ILE A 209 -0.37 16.42 -4.71
CA ILE A 209 -0.37 15.82 -6.04
C ILE A 209 -1.77 16.03 -6.61
N SER A 210 -1.89 16.52 -7.84
CA SER A 210 -3.20 16.71 -8.45
C SER A 210 -3.17 16.49 -9.95
N THR A 211 -4.32 16.13 -10.49
CA THR A 211 -4.58 16.14 -11.93
C THR A 211 -5.58 17.22 -12.25
N GLN A 212 -5.40 17.83 -13.42
CA GLN A 212 -6.40 18.66 -14.05
C GLN A 212 -6.66 18.08 -15.42
N ASP A 213 -7.93 17.78 -15.69
CA ASP A 213 -8.39 17.15 -16.91
C ASP A 213 -7.57 15.87 -17.27
N GLY A 214 -7.29 15.03 -16.27
CA GLY A 214 -6.48 13.80 -16.41
C GLY A 214 -4.96 14.02 -16.56
N SER A 215 -4.48 15.27 -16.60
CA SER A 215 -3.06 15.61 -16.72
C SER A 215 -2.47 15.95 -15.36
N LEU A 216 -1.35 15.30 -15.01
CA LEU A 216 -0.64 15.56 -13.75
C LEU A 216 -0.13 17.00 -13.72
N GLN A 217 -0.44 17.70 -12.63
CA GLN A 217 0.05 19.05 -12.34
C GLN A 217 1.38 19.00 -11.58
N ASP A 218 2.04 20.16 -11.48
CA ASP A 218 3.23 20.31 -10.65
C ASP A 218 2.98 19.85 -9.21
N VAL A 219 3.80 18.92 -8.74
CA VAL A 219 3.75 18.43 -7.37
C VAL A 219 4.34 19.48 -6.44
N LYS A 220 3.60 19.85 -5.40
CA LYS A 220 4.06 20.80 -4.39
C LYS A 220 4.37 20.07 -3.09
N GLU A 221 5.39 20.51 -2.36
CA GLU A 221 5.68 20.08 -1.01
C GLU A 221 5.57 21.24 -0.03
N ARG A 222 5.23 20.93 1.22
CA ARG A 222 5.23 21.86 2.35
C ARG A 222 5.71 21.12 3.60
N GLU A 223 6.47 21.82 4.45
CA GLU A 223 6.89 21.28 5.75
C GLU A 223 5.68 21.00 6.65
N ASN A 224 5.85 20.04 7.56
CA ASN A 224 4.85 19.57 8.50
C ASN A 224 3.65 18.87 7.83
N ILE A 225 2.63 18.56 8.62
CA ILE A 225 1.48 17.78 8.17
C ILE A 225 0.36 18.74 7.78
N ILE A 226 -0.09 18.67 6.54
CA ILE A 226 -1.24 19.40 6.02
C ILE A 226 -2.34 18.38 5.76
N PHE A 227 -3.50 18.55 6.39
CA PHE A 227 -4.55 17.52 6.36
C PHE A 227 -5.95 18.15 6.31
N PRO A 228 -6.92 17.46 5.68
CA PRO A 228 -8.28 17.96 5.57
C PRO A 228 -9.08 17.63 6.83
N ARG A 229 -9.92 18.56 7.28
CA ARG A 229 -10.99 18.32 8.25
C ARG A 229 -12.33 18.72 7.67
N LEU A 230 -13.42 18.35 8.36
CA LEU A 230 -14.77 18.79 7.98
C LEU A 230 -14.86 20.31 7.80
N LYS A 231 -14.15 21.07 8.65
CA LYS A 231 -14.08 22.54 8.62
C LYS A 231 -12.73 23.04 8.11
N GLY A 232 -12.43 22.75 6.84
CA GLY A 232 -11.29 23.35 6.13
C GLY A 232 -10.00 22.53 6.20
N ILE A 233 -8.90 23.15 5.79
CA ILE A 233 -7.58 22.52 5.77
C ILE A 233 -6.79 22.99 6.97
N TRP A 234 -6.18 22.04 7.65
CA TRP A 234 -5.44 22.24 8.88
C TRP A 234 -3.97 21.91 8.65
N TYR A 235 -3.12 22.51 9.48
CA TYR A 235 -1.74 22.08 9.62
C TYR A 235 -1.53 21.52 11.02
N LEU A 236 -0.60 20.59 11.17
CA LEU A 236 -0.11 20.08 12.44
C LEU A 236 1.42 20.10 12.43
N GLU A 237 2.01 20.70 13.46
CA GLU A 237 3.46 20.82 13.64
C GLU A 237 3.87 20.17 14.98
N PRO A 238 4.86 19.26 14.98
CA PRO A 238 5.47 18.77 16.20
C PRO A 238 6.38 19.84 16.82
N LYS A 239 6.30 19.99 18.14
CA LYS A 239 7.11 20.90 18.93
C LYS A 239 7.78 20.15 20.08
N LEU A 240 8.98 20.60 20.45
CA LEU A 240 9.71 20.07 21.59
C LEU A 240 9.86 21.13 22.68
N TYR A 241 9.34 20.84 23.86
CA TYR A 241 9.72 21.56 25.07
C TYR A 241 10.94 20.88 25.71
N GLU A 242 12.06 21.61 25.82
CA GLU A 242 13.28 21.14 26.46
C GLU A 242 13.64 22.02 27.65
N ASN A 243 13.89 21.39 28.81
CA ASN A 243 14.48 22.04 29.98
C ASN A 243 15.67 21.24 30.48
N LYS A 244 16.88 21.78 30.27
CA LYS A 244 18.14 21.08 30.60
C LYS A 244 18.37 20.92 32.10
N GLU A 245 17.95 21.88 32.91
CA GLU A 245 18.12 21.84 34.38
C GLU A 245 17.24 20.75 35.00
N ARG A 246 15.98 20.71 34.59
CA ARG A 246 14.98 19.72 35.03
C ARG A 246 15.09 18.40 34.25
N LYS A 247 15.98 18.30 33.26
CA LYS A 247 16.15 17.15 32.34
C LYS A 247 14.84 16.73 31.66
N ILE A 248 14.05 17.71 31.22
CA ILE A 248 12.77 17.47 30.55
C ILE A 248 12.96 17.53 29.04
N LYS A 249 12.41 16.53 28.34
CA LYS A 249 12.14 16.53 26.90
C LYS A 249 10.70 16.11 26.69
N TYR A 250 9.86 17.03 26.21
CA TYR A 250 8.44 16.76 26.05
C TYR A 250 7.98 17.21 24.68
N GLU A 251 7.65 16.24 23.83
CA GLU A 251 7.05 16.50 22.53
C GLU A 251 5.54 16.74 22.67
N TYR A 252 5.07 17.80 22.03
CA TYR A 252 3.66 18.16 21.92
C TYR A 252 3.37 18.62 20.50
N PHE A 253 2.09 18.68 20.14
CA PHE A 253 1.66 19.08 18.82
C PHE A 253 0.95 20.43 18.87
N GLU A 254 1.19 21.26 17.87
CA GLU A 254 0.39 22.45 17.57
C GLU A 254 -0.42 22.18 16.30
N SER A 255 -1.71 22.55 16.30
CA SER A 255 -2.59 22.32 15.15
C SER A 255 -3.60 23.46 15.03
N ALA A 256 -3.79 23.95 13.81
CA ALA A 256 -4.75 25.01 13.53
C ALA A 256 -5.18 25.02 12.05
N PRO A 257 -6.34 25.63 11.73
CA PRO A 257 -6.74 25.89 10.34
C PRO A 257 -5.74 26.82 9.63
N ILE A 258 -5.48 26.55 8.35
CA ILE A 258 -4.53 27.35 7.54
C ILE A 258 -5.14 28.71 7.13
N ASP A 259 -6.46 28.78 6.96
CA ASP A 259 -7.18 29.99 6.50
C ASP A 259 -7.41 31.04 7.60
N THR A 260 -7.01 30.77 8.85
CA THR A 260 -7.11 31.74 9.94
C THR A 260 -5.83 32.55 10.06
N THR A 261 -5.92 33.86 9.78
CA THR A 261 -4.84 34.87 9.69
C THR A 261 -3.95 35.07 10.92
N THR A 262 -4.10 34.25 11.96
CA THR A 262 -3.25 34.23 13.14
C THR A 262 -3.37 32.86 13.77
N VAL A 263 -2.32 32.05 13.69
CA VAL A 263 -2.10 30.99 14.68
C VAL A 263 -1.80 31.73 15.98
N GLU A 264 -2.80 31.90 16.84
CA GLU A 264 -2.49 32.27 18.23
C GLU A 264 -1.68 31.12 18.82
N TYR A 265 -0.38 31.35 18.97
CA TYR A 265 0.51 30.45 19.69
C TYR A 265 -0.12 30.20 21.06
N ASN A 266 -0.47 28.94 21.34
CA ASN A 266 -1.20 28.61 22.56
C ASN A 266 -0.22 28.59 23.74
N ASN A 267 0.27 29.78 24.12
CA ASN A 267 1.16 29.99 25.27
C ASN A 267 0.61 29.32 26.53
N LYS A 268 -0.73 29.26 26.66
CA LYS A 268 -1.40 28.58 27.76
C LYS A 268 -1.12 27.07 27.80
N LEU A 269 -1.12 26.39 26.65
CA LEU A 269 -0.78 24.97 26.56
C LEU A 269 0.66 24.71 27.04
N VAL A 270 1.61 25.55 26.61
CA VAL A 270 3.02 25.41 27.01
C VAL A 270 3.20 25.65 28.51
N GLU A 271 2.50 26.62 29.10
CA GLU A 271 2.52 26.85 30.54
C GLU A 271 1.84 25.72 31.34
N GLU A 272 0.74 25.15 30.84
CA GLU A 272 0.10 23.96 31.42
C GLU A 272 1.04 22.73 31.39
N ILE A 273 1.77 22.54 30.28
CA ILE A 273 2.81 21.51 30.13
C ILE A 273 3.92 21.75 31.16
N LYS A 274 4.48 22.97 31.25
CA LYS A 274 5.56 23.30 32.20
C LYS A 274 5.21 23.03 33.66
N GLY A 275 3.98 23.33 34.06
CA GLY A 275 3.51 23.22 35.44
C GLY A 275 3.25 21.80 35.92
N ASN A 276 2.93 20.88 34.99
CA ASN A 276 2.46 19.52 35.33
C ASN A 276 3.49 18.41 35.04
N ILE A 277 4.63 18.71 34.41
CA ILE A 277 5.65 17.71 34.10
C ILE A 277 6.61 17.53 35.27
N GLU A 278 6.84 16.27 35.65
CA GLU A 278 7.86 15.87 36.62
C GLU A 278 9.28 16.00 36.06
N ASP A 279 10.25 16.29 36.93
CA ASP A 279 11.66 16.37 36.55
C ASP A 279 12.16 15.03 36.00
N GLY A 280 13.01 15.09 34.98
CA GLY A 280 13.54 13.91 34.28
C GLY A 280 12.60 13.32 33.22
N THR A 281 11.39 13.86 33.02
CA THR A 281 10.44 13.33 32.03
C THR A 281 10.98 13.44 30.61
N THR A 282 11.00 12.31 29.92
CA THR A 282 11.16 12.22 28.46
C THR A 282 9.88 11.64 27.89
N LEU A 283 9.23 12.35 26.98
CA LEU A 283 8.06 11.90 26.23
C LEU A 283 8.20 12.35 24.77
N LEU A 284 8.25 11.38 23.86
CA LEU A 284 8.30 11.59 22.41
C LEU A 284 7.13 10.85 21.75
N ARG A 285 6.54 11.44 20.70
CA ARG A 285 5.32 10.97 20.04
C ARG A 285 5.55 10.79 18.55
N ASN A 286 5.76 9.55 18.14
CA ASN A 286 5.97 9.21 16.74
C ASN A 286 4.63 8.98 16.04
N ILE A 287 4.23 9.87 15.13
CA ILE A 287 2.97 9.72 14.38
C ILE A 287 3.08 8.52 13.42
N ASN A 288 2.16 7.56 13.54
CA ASN A 288 2.04 6.41 12.64
C ASN A 288 0.90 6.57 11.63
N PHE A 289 -0.12 7.32 12.00
CA PHE A 289 -1.27 7.61 11.15
C PHE A 289 -1.91 8.95 11.56
N ILE A 290 -2.42 9.69 10.58
CA ILE A 290 -3.30 10.83 10.81
C ILE A 290 -4.46 10.78 9.81
N GLY A 291 -5.68 10.92 10.32
CA GLY A 291 -6.90 11.09 9.55
C GLY A 291 -7.54 12.45 9.82
N ASN A 292 -8.84 12.61 9.52
CA ASN A 292 -9.51 13.89 9.69
C ASN A 292 -9.72 14.30 11.15
N ASP A 293 -9.92 13.33 12.04
CA ASP A 293 -10.33 13.59 13.44
C ASP A 293 -9.45 12.90 14.47
N TYR A 294 -8.57 11.99 14.05
CA TYR A 294 -7.72 11.21 14.95
C TYR A 294 -6.29 11.14 14.45
N ILE A 295 -5.38 11.04 15.41
CA ILE A 295 -3.97 10.75 15.22
C ILE A 295 -3.62 9.47 15.98
N ALA A 296 -2.88 8.56 15.36
CA ALA A 296 -2.33 7.38 16.02
C ALA A 296 -0.82 7.54 16.13
N THR A 297 -0.30 7.32 17.34
CA THR A 297 1.09 7.55 17.68
C THR A 297 1.70 6.34 18.36
N GLU A 298 3.02 6.22 18.26
CA GLU A 298 3.84 5.44 19.17
C GLU A 298 4.53 6.40 20.14
N VAL A 299 4.29 6.22 21.43
CA VAL A 299 4.82 7.06 22.50
C VAL A 299 5.99 6.34 23.16
N VAL A 300 7.12 7.02 23.21
CA VAL A 300 8.29 6.62 24.02
C VAL A 300 8.34 7.53 25.23
N SER A 301 8.10 6.97 26.41
CA SER A 301 8.09 7.73 27.66
C SER A 301 8.80 6.97 28.77
N ASN A 302 9.61 7.68 29.56
CA ASN A 302 10.22 7.13 30.77
C ASN A 302 9.32 7.29 32.01
N ASN A 303 8.22 8.01 31.88
CA ASN A 303 7.18 8.17 32.90
C ASN A 303 5.88 7.53 32.42
N SER A 304 5.96 6.22 32.16
CA SER A 304 4.85 5.40 31.68
C SER A 304 4.63 4.20 32.61
N LYS A 305 3.41 3.66 32.59
CA LYS A 305 3.10 2.36 33.21
C LYS A 305 3.78 1.18 32.49
N TYR A 306 4.37 1.43 31.32
CA TYR A 306 5.11 0.46 30.52
C TYR A 306 6.58 0.82 30.46
N GLU A 307 7.44 -0.21 30.54
CA GLU A 307 8.89 -0.01 30.36
C GLU A 307 9.25 0.19 28.88
N SER A 308 8.41 -0.29 27.96
CA SER A 308 8.55 -0.12 26.51
C SER A 308 7.66 0.97 25.95
N GLY A 309 7.95 1.43 24.72
CA GLY A 309 7.04 2.29 23.96
C GLY A 309 5.65 1.65 23.78
N TYR A 310 4.62 2.48 23.72
CA TYR A 310 3.22 2.07 23.62
C TYR A 310 2.49 2.86 22.54
N TYR A 311 1.40 2.32 22.02
CA TYR A 311 0.56 3.03 21.07
C TYR A 311 -0.50 3.86 21.76
N GLU A 312 -0.85 4.98 21.14
CA GLU A 312 -1.90 5.87 21.60
C GLU A 312 -2.64 6.50 20.42
N VAL A 313 -3.97 6.39 20.41
CA VAL A 313 -4.84 7.11 19.46
C VAL A 313 -5.51 8.26 20.17
N LEU A 314 -5.43 9.46 19.60
CA LEU A 314 -5.93 10.69 20.19
C LEU A 314 -6.86 11.43 19.21
N PRO A 315 -7.95 12.04 19.69
CA PRO A 315 -8.68 13.03 18.90
C PRO A 315 -7.77 14.22 18.59
N ILE A 316 -7.82 14.74 17.36
CA ILE A 316 -7.01 15.90 16.95
C ILE A 316 -7.32 17.13 17.81
N ASP A 317 -8.58 17.30 18.20
CA ASP A 317 -9.02 18.39 19.08
C ASP A 317 -8.45 18.28 20.51
N ASN A 318 -7.85 17.14 20.87
CA ASN A 318 -7.30 16.90 22.20
C ASN A 318 -6.00 16.05 22.16
N MET A 319 -5.13 16.33 21.19
CA MET A 319 -3.95 15.51 20.90
C MET A 319 -2.78 15.62 21.90
N ASN A 320 -2.89 16.50 22.90
CA ASN A 320 -1.86 16.69 23.93
C ASN A 320 -2.28 16.12 25.30
N THR A 321 -3.31 15.27 25.35
CA THR A 321 -3.68 14.56 26.59
C THR A 321 -2.77 13.39 26.89
N SER A 322 -2.76 12.98 28.15
CA SER A 322 -2.02 11.82 28.64
C SER A 322 -2.75 10.48 28.46
N THR A 323 -3.96 10.50 27.89
CA THR A 323 -4.79 9.31 27.72
C THR A 323 -5.40 9.26 26.32
N GLY A 324 -5.02 8.22 25.58
CA GLY A 324 -5.67 7.83 24.34
C GLY A 324 -7.08 7.29 24.52
N ILE A 325 -7.81 7.24 23.41
CA ILE A 325 -9.12 6.58 23.34
C ILE A 325 -8.96 5.05 23.39
N SER A 326 -9.98 4.36 23.87
CA SER A 326 -10.07 2.90 23.79
C SER A 326 -10.66 2.46 22.45
N ILE A 327 -10.31 1.27 21.98
CA ILE A 327 -10.96 0.66 20.80
C ILE A 327 -12.47 0.54 21.01
N SER A 328 -12.93 0.35 22.25
CA SER A 328 -14.36 0.30 22.61
C SER A 328 -15.09 1.63 22.41
N ASP A 329 -14.37 2.76 22.38
CA ASP A 329 -14.95 4.09 22.15
C ASP A 329 -15.23 4.33 20.67
N LEU A 330 -14.56 3.58 19.78
CA LEU A 330 -14.75 3.61 18.34
C LEU A 330 -15.70 2.51 17.86
N TYR A 331 -15.58 1.32 18.44
CA TYR A 331 -16.32 0.11 18.05
C TYR A 331 -17.34 -0.23 19.15
N THR A 332 -18.50 0.42 19.10
CA THR A 332 -19.46 0.48 20.23
C THR A 332 -20.32 -0.77 20.43
N THR A 333 -20.36 -1.68 19.46
CA THR A 333 -21.05 -2.97 19.58
C THR A 333 -20.13 -4.01 20.21
N LYS A 334 -20.65 -4.80 21.16
CA LYS A 334 -19.85 -5.81 21.90
C LYS A 334 -19.16 -6.81 20.98
N ASP A 335 -19.83 -7.19 19.90
CA ASP A 335 -19.31 -8.08 18.86
C ASP A 335 -18.23 -7.41 17.98
N SER A 336 -18.01 -6.10 18.12
CA SER A 336 -17.10 -5.33 17.26
C SER A 336 -15.79 -4.95 17.92
N TYR A 337 -15.59 -5.25 19.22
CA TYR A 337 -14.26 -5.17 19.85
C TYR A 337 -13.78 -6.53 20.37
N SER A 338 -14.61 -7.58 20.31
CA SER A 338 -14.19 -8.95 20.60
C SER A 338 -13.02 -9.39 19.71
N ASP A 339 -12.98 -8.93 18.47
CA ASP A 339 -11.89 -9.17 17.52
C ASP A 339 -10.52 -8.71 18.06
N TYR A 340 -10.48 -7.61 18.82
CA TYR A 340 -9.25 -7.14 19.45
C TYR A 340 -8.78 -8.12 20.53
N THR A 341 -9.71 -8.57 21.38
CA THR A 341 -9.46 -9.57 22.43
C THR A 341 -9.06 -10.91 21.83
N GLU A 342 -9.71 -11.34 20.75
CA GLU A 342 -9.43 -12.58 20.04
C GLU A 342 -8.03 -12.55 19.41
N ALA A 343 -7.69 -11.48 18.67
CA ALA A 343 -6.37 -11.29 18.09
C ALA A 343 -5.26 -11.27 19.16
N TYR A 344 -5.50 -10.63 20.30
CA TYR A 344 -4.61 -10.67 21.46
C TYR A 344 -4.41 -12.11 21.94
N ASN A 345 -5.51 -12.84 22.21
CA ASN A 345 -5.45 -14.19 22.77
C ASN A 345 -4.81 -15.20 21.82
N GLU A 346 -5.12 -15.10 20.52
CA GLU A 346 -4.51 -15.93 19.47
C GLU A 346 -2.99 -15.71 19.48
N THR A 347 -2.54 -14.46 19.39
CA THR A 347 -1.11 -14.12 19.41
C THR A 347 -0.47 -14.59 20.71
N TYR A 348 -1.07 -14.28 21.87
CA TYR A 348 -0.55 -14.63 23.19
C TYR A 348 -0.39 -16.14 23.34
N SER A 349 -1.34 -16.94 22.84
CA SER A 349 -1.30 -18.41 22.95
C SER A 349 -0.04 -19.01 22.32
N THR A 350 0.46 -18.42 21.21
CA THR A 350 1.64 -18.89 20.47
C THR A 350 2.97 -18.56 21.14
N LEU A 351 2.98 -17.65 22.12
CA LEU A 351 4.21 -17.21 22.78
C LEU A 351 4.70 -18.25 23.80
N ASN A 352 6.02 -18.34 23.97
CA ASN A 352 6.63 -19.17 25.00
C ASN A 352 6.47 -18.55 26.41
N ASN A 353 6.69 -19.34 27.47
CA ASN A 353 6.48 -18.91 28.85
C ASN A 353 7.43 -17.79 29.29
N GLU A 354 8.65 -17.74 28.74
CA GLU A 354 9.62 -16.70 29.05
C GLU A 354 9.11 -15.32 28.58
N ILE A 355 8.69 -15.22 27.31
CA ILE A 355 8.11 -13.99 26.74
C ILE A 355 6.85 -13.60 27.50
N LYS A 356 5.93 -14.55 27.73
CA LYS A 356 4.68 -14.31 28.47
C LYS A 356 4.93 -13.69 29.85
N SER A 357 5.97 -14.14 30.56
CA SER A 357 6.32 -13.63 31.89
C SER A 357 6.83 -12.17 31.90
N SER A 358 7.25 -11.65 30.75
CA SER A 358 7.73 -10.27 30.58
C SER A 358 6.63 -9.29 30.12
N LEU A 359 5.49 -9.79 29.66
CA LEU A 359 4.40 -8.98 29.12
C LEU A 359 3.32 -8.68 30.17
N SER A 360 2.56 -7.60 29.93
CA SER A 360 1.33 -7.33 30.69
C SER A 360 0.31 -8.46 30.51
N GLN A 361 -0.28 -8.92 31.62
CA GLN A 361 -1.38 -9.90 31.58
C GLN A 361 -2.76 -9.25 31.34
N TYR A 362 -2.84 -7.93 31.47
CA TYR A 362 -4.05 -7.15 31.19
C TYR A 362 -4.06 -6.70 29.72
N ILE A 363 -5.18 -6.93 29.05
CA ILE A 363 -5.45 -6.43 27.69
C ILE A 363 -5.75 -4.94 27.79
N ASP A 364 -4.80 -4.12 27.32
CA ASP A 364 -5.02 -2.68 27.18
C ASP A 364 -5.69 -2.37 25.83
N TYR A 365 -6.96 -2.02 25.90
CA TYR A 365 -7.80 -1.66 24.75
C TYR A 365 -7.50 -0.26 24.19
N SER A 366 -6.68 0.56 24.87
CA SER A 366 -6.20 1.85 24.37
C SER A 366 -4.85 1.76 23.64
N ASN A 367 -4.16 0.61 23.75
CA ASN A 367 -2.82 0.41 23.20
C ASN A 367 -2.85 -0.12 21.76
N PHE A 368 -3.42 0.68 20.86
CA PHE A 368 -3.54 0.36 19.45
C PHE A 368 -3.11 1.53 18.56
N THR A 369 -2.78 1.21 17.31
CA THR A 369 -2.45 2.18 16.26
C THR A 369 -3.04 1.72 14.92
N LEU A 370 -2.89 2.55 13.89
CA LEU A 370 -3.02 2.13 12.50
C LEU A 370 -1.63 2.00 11.89
N VAL A 371 -1.44 0.97 11.05
CA VAL A 371 -0.23 0.74 10.27
C VAL A 371 -0.60 0.34 8.84
N ARG A 372 0.34 0.48 7.90
CA ARG A 372 0.16 0.02 6.52
C ARG A 372 0.50 -1.46 6.40
N ASP A 373 -0.41 -2.23 5.81
CA ASP A 373 -0.18 -3.61 5.38
C ASP A 373 -0.78 -3.84 3.98
N ASN A 374 0.06 -4.20 3.02
CA ASN A 374 -0.30 -4.51 1.63
C ASN A 374 -1.29 -3.51 0.99
N GLY A 375 -1.02 -2.21 1.09
CA GLY A 375 -1.85 -1.19 0.44
C GLY A 375 -3.07 -0.74 1.25
N LYS A 376 -3.23 -1.22 2.48
CA LYS A 376 -4.36 -0.88 3.36
C LYS A 376 -3.89 -0.48 4.75
N TRP A 377 -4.68 0.35 5.42
CA TRP A 377 -4.54 0.63 6.84
C TRP A 377 -5.17 -0.49 7.65
N VAL A 378 -4.40 -1.04 8.59
CA VAL A 378 -4.85 -2.09 9.50
C VAL A 378 -4.69 -1.65 10.94
N ILE A 379 -5.63 -2.06 11.79
CA ILE A 379 -5.54 -1.81 13.23
C ILE A 379 -4.59 -2.83 13.83
N GLN A 380 -3.62 -2.33 14.59
CA GLN A 380 -2.62 -3.14 15.27
C GLN A 380 -2.61 -2.80 16.77
N GLY A 381 -2.71 -3.82 17.61
CA GLY A 381 -2.53 -3.70 19.05
C GLY A 381 -1.09 -4.01 19.48
N ARG A 382 -0.76 -3.65 20.73
CA ARG A 382 0.52 -3.99 21.34
C ARG A 382 0.36 -4.59 22.73
N MET A 383 1.06 -5.70 22.97
CA MET A 383 1.33 -6.26 24.28
C MET A 383 2.56 -5.55 24.82
N SER A 384 2.35 -4.60 25.72
CA SER A 384 3.46 -3.85 26.34
C SER A 384 4.24 -4.71 27.32
N SER A 385 5.54 -4.40 27.42
CA SER A 385 6.41 -5.00 28.42
C SER A 385 6.16 -4.47 29.82
N LEU A 386 6.25 -5.36 30.80
CA LEU A 386 6.38 -5.02 32.22
C LEU A 386 7.82 -5.11 32.70
N LYS A 387 8.72 -5.73 31.92
CA LYS A 387 10.14 -5.90 32.25
C LYS A 387 10.98 -5.89 30.96
N ASN A 388 11.90 -4.93 30.86
CA ASN A 388 12.73 -4.62 29.70
C ASN A 388 11.96 -3.99 28.51
N ASP A 389 12.65 -3.65 27.42
CA ASP A 389 12.05 -3.02 26.23
C ASP A 389 11.35 -4.01 25.27
N LYS A 390 10.92 -5.19 25.74
CA LYS A 390 10.35 -6.24 24.87
C LYS A 390 8.83 -6.15 24.79
N TYR A 391 8.31 -5.64 23.69
CA TYR A 391 6.88 -5.64 23.35
C TYR A 391 6.56 -6.61 22.21
N ILE A 392 5.28 -7.00 22.08
CA ILE A 392 4.78 -7.79 20.96
C ILE A 392 3.62 -7.05 20.30
N ASN A 393 3.75 -6.76 19.00
CA ASN A 393 2.63 -6.25 18.20
C ASN A 393 1.75 -7.41 17.73
N PHE A 394 0.44 -7.17 17.66
CA PHE A 394 -0.50 -8.14 17.09
C PHE A 394 -1.45 -7.44 16.10
N PRO A 395 -1.59 -7.95 14.87
CA PRO A 395 -2.55 -7.43 13.91
C PRO A 395 -3.96 -7.84 14.33
N THR A 396 -4.95 -7.01 14.03
CA THR A 396 -6.37 -7.31 14.30
C THR A 396 -7.14 -7.51 13.00
N THR A 397 -8.28 -8.20 13.07
CA THR A 397 -9.24 -8.30 11.96
C THR A 397 -10.16 -7.08 11.85
N LEU A 398 -10.04 -6.14 12.79
CA LEU A 398 -10.85 -4.92 12.80
C LEU A 398 -10.53 -4.05 11.60
N LYS A 399 -11.57 -3.75 10.82
CA LYS A 399 -11.47 -2.80 9.72
C LYS A 399 -11.54 -1.38 10.25
N PRO A 400 -10.69 -0.45 9.78
CA PRO A 400 -10.85 0.97 10.08
C PRO A 400 -12.27 1.45 9.75
N ILE A 401 -12.92 2.11 10.70
CA ILE A 401 -14.24 2.72 10.50
C ILE A 401 -14.11 4.09 9.84
N LYS A 402 -15.19 4.56 9.19
CA LYS A 402 -15.23 5.89 8.55
C LYS A 402 -14.86 7.05 9.47
N LYS A 403 -15.04 6.89 10.79
CA LYS A 403 -14.64 7.89 11.80
C LYS A 403 -13.12 8.04 11.92
N LEU A 404 -12.36 6.99 11.61
CA LEU A 404 -10.89 6.99 11.60
C LEU A 404 -10.35 7.36 10.21
N LEU A 405 -10.93 6.78 9.16
CA LEU A 405 -10.42 6.85 7.81
C LEU A 405 -11.55 6.82 6.78
N ASN A 406 -11.59 7.81 5.89
CA ASN A 406 -12.66 7.93 4.89
C ASN A 406 -12.50 6.95 3.72
N TYR A 407 -11.27 6.76 3.25
CA TYR A 407 -10.97 5.94 2.07
C TYR A 407 -9.68 5.14 2.25
N ASP A 408 -9.74 3.86 1.95
CA ASP A 408 -8.61 2.91 2.08
C ASP A 408 -8.68 1.76 1.05
N THR A 409 -9.39 1.99 -0.06
CA THR A 409 -9.57 0.93 -1.05
C THR A 409 -8.39 0.93 -2.00
N LEU A 410 -7.80 -0.26 -2.19
CA LEU A 410 -6.80 -0.51 -3.22
C LEU A 410 -7.52 -1.11 -4.44
N LEU A 411 -7.68 -0.31 -5.50
CA LEU A 411 -8.46 -0.65 -6.71
C LEU A 411 -7.70 -1.53 -7.70
N ILE A 412 -6.37 -1.61 -7.56
CA ILE A 412 -5.57 -2.58 -8.32
C ILE A 412 -5.00 -3.52 -7.29
N SER A 413 -5.33 -4.81 -7.40
CA SER A 413 -4.96 -5.74 -6.35
C SER A 413 -3.46 -5.76 -6.10
N TRP A 414 -3.08 -5.95 -4.84
CA TRP A 414 -1.69 -5.97 -4.42
C TRP A 414 -0.82 -6.90 -5.25
N LYS A 415 -1.38 -8.04 -5.65
CA LYS A 415 -0.70 -9.03 -6.50
C LYS A 415 -0.41 -8.50 -7.89
N LEU A 416 -1.35 -7.80 -8.52
CA LEU A 416 -1.14 -7.21 -9.84
C LEU A 416 -0.08 -6.11 -9.77
N LEU A 417 -0.13 -5.26 -8.74
CA LEU A 417 0.88 -4.24 -8.49
C LEU A 417 2.28 -4.84 -8.28
N LYS A 418 2.40 -5.90 -7.48
CA LYS A 418 3.64 -6.66 -7.29
C LYS A 418 4.15 -7.32 -8.57
N GLY A 419 3.24 -7.68 -9.48
CA GLY A 419 3.59 -8.20 -10.80
C GLY A 419 4.23 -7.13 -11.70
N VAL A 420 3.84 -5.87 -11.55
CA VAL A 420 4.43 -4.72 -12.28
C VAL A 420 5.72 -4.26 -11.60
N ASN A 421 5.70 -4.06 -10.29
CA ASN A 421 6.87 -3.65 -9.51
C ASN A 421 7.06 -4.57 -8.29
N PRO A 422 7.95 -5.57 -8.36
CA PRO A 422 8.14 -6.51 -7.26
C PRO A 422 8.75 -5.84 -6.01
N TYR A 423 9.45 -4.72 -6.17
CA TYR A 423 10.14 -3.99 -5.10
C TYR A 423 9.25 -2.99 -4.36
N MET A 424 7.99 -2.81 -4.76
CA MET A 424 7.05 -1.93 -4.06
C MET A 424 6.95 -2.28 -2.57
N ILE A 425 6.89 -1.26 -1.73
CA ILE A 425 6.69 -1.36 -0.28
C ILE A 425 5.23 -1.09 0.07
N ASP A 426 4.59 -0.16 -0.64
CA ASP A 426 3.20 0.24 -0.43
C ASP A 426 2.58 0.77 -1.74
N ALA A 427 1.25 0.88 -1.77
CA ALA A 427 0.53 1.52 -2.86
C ALA A 427 -0.79 2.16 -2.40
N TYR A 428 -1.19 3.18 -3.16
CA TYR A 428 -2.43 3.94 -2.99
C TYR A 428 -3.08 4.12 -4.35
N THR A 429 -4.39 3.90 -4.45
CA THR A 429 -5.13 4.14 -5.69
C THR A 429 -6.20 5.18 -5.45
N SER A 430 -6.39 6.06 -6.42
CA SER A 430 -7.42 7.09 -6.36
C SER A 430 -8.82 6.47 -6.36
N PRO A 431 -9.81 7.04 -5.63
CA PRO A 431 -11.21 6.62 -5.70
C PRO A 431 -11.80 6.63 -7.11
N TYR A 432 -11.29 7.50 -7.99
CA TYR A 432 -11.75 7.68 -9.37
C TYR A 432 -11.00 6.85 -10.40
N LYS A 433 -10.25 5.81 -9.99
CA LYS A 433 -9.53 4.92 -10.91
C LYS A 433 -8.62 5.65 -11.92
N SER A 434 -8.06 6.80 -11.53
CA SER A 434 -7.31 7.70 -12.41
C SER A 434 -5.81 7.72 -12.08
N LEU A 435 -5.45 7.67 -10.80
CA LEU A 435 -4.07 7.66 -10.33
C LEU A 435 -3.76 6.48 -9.40
N ALA A 436 -2.52 6.00 -9.49
CA ALA A 436 -1.92 5.15 -8.48
C ALA A 436 -0.58 5.74 -8.02
N VAL A 437 -0.31 5.63 -6.72
CA VAL A 437 0.97 5.98 -6.12
C VAL A 437 1.61 4.69 -5.63
N ILE A 438 2.82 4.39 -6.12
CA ILE A 438 3.61 3.23 -5.70
C ILE A 438 4.79 3.72 -4.88
N ILE A 439 4.96 3.19 -3.67
CA ILE A 439 6.05 3.53 -2.77
C ILE A 439 7.16 2.51 -2.92
N LEU A 440 8.38 2.96 -3.20
CA LEU A 440 9.61 2.18 -3.15
C LEU A 440 10.44 2.63 -1.93
N LYS A 441 11.64 2.07 -1.77
CA LYS A 441 12.51 2.37 -0.63
C LYS A 441 12.98 3.84 -0.61
N ASP A 442 13.26 4.38 -1.78
CA ASP A 442 13.92 5.66 -2.00
C ASP A 442 13.15 6.56 -2.99
N GLU A 443 12.09 6.09 -3.61
CA GLU A 443 11.26 6.91 -4.50
C GLU A 443 9.77 6.58 -4.37
N MET A 444 8.95 7.57 -4.72
CA MET A 444 7.52 7.45 -4.92
C MET A 444 7.22 7.62 -6.41
N LEU A 445 6.47 6.68 -6.98
CA LEU A 445 6.08 6.67 -8.39
C LEU A 445 4.60 7.02 -8.53
N ILE A 446 4.28 8.00 -9.37
CA ILE A 446 2.90 8.34 -9.70
C ILE A 446 2.59 7.77 -11.08
N TYR A 447 1.57 6.91 -11.17
CA TYR A 447 1.09 6.30 -12.40
C TYR A 447 -0.31 6.79 -12.72
N ARG A 448 -0.63 6.85 -14.02
CA ARG A 448 -2.03 6.82 -14.47
C ARG A 448 -2.56 5.41 -14.35
N ILE A 449 -3.82 5.25 -13.98
CA ILE A 449 -4.58 4.01 -14.11
C ILE A 449 -5.33 4.07 -15.45
N VAL A 450 -5.18 3.02 -16.27
CA VAL A 450 -5.83 2.86 -17.58
C VAL A 450 -6.42 1.46 -17.62
N ASP A 451 -7.71 1.34 -17.90
CA ASP A 451 -8.45 0.08 -18.00
C ASP A 451 -8.23 -0.86 -16.78
N GLY A 452 -8.20 -0.27 -15.58
CA GLY A 452 -7.98 -1.01 -14.32
C GLY A 452 -6.54 -1.51 -14.10
N THR A 453 -5.58 -1.05 -14.90
CA THR A 453 -4.16 -1.38 -14.77
C THR A 453 -3.30 -0.11 -14.68
N LEU A 454 -2.05 -0.23 -14.24
CA LEU A 454 -1.13 0.91 -14.28
C LEU A 454 -0.82 1.29 -15.75
N SER A 455 -0.37 2.51 -16.00
CA SER A 455 0.31 2.90 -17.25
C SER A 455 1.70 2.26 -17.34
N ASP A 456 2.27 2.19 -18.54
CA ASP A 456 3.57 1.53 -18.77
C ASP A 456 4.71 2.26 -18.03
N GLU A 457 4.70 3.60 -18.07
CA GLU A 457 5.68 4.45 -17.40
C GLU A 457 4.99 5.33 -16.36
N PRO A 458 5.67 5.65 -15.23
CA PRO A 458 5.15 6.59 -14.26
C PRO A 458 5.10 8.00 -14.87
N LEU A 459 4.03 8.74 -14.55
CA LEU A 459 3.87 10.16 -14.86
C LEU A 459 4.94 11.02 -14.16
N LYS A 460 5.35 10.61 -12.96
CA LYS A 460 6.35 11.31 -12.15
C LYS A 460 7.04 10.37 -11.17
N ARG A 461 8.31 10.67 -10.90
CA ARG A 461 9.13 10.06 -9.85
C ARG A 461 9.48 11.14 -8.83
N ILE A 462 9.30 10.84 -7.56
CA ILE A 462 9.58 11.76 -6.44
C ILE A 462 10.58 11.07 -5.53
N GLN A 463 11.71 11.73 -5.27
CA GLN A 463 12.71 11.20 -4.35
C GLN A 463 12.18 11.23 -2.91
N LEU A 464 12.28 10.08 -2.24
CA LEU A 464 12.07 9.96 -0.80
C LEU A 464 13.41 10.12 -0.07
N GLU A 465 13.36 10.75 1.09
CA GLU A 465 14.50 10.80 2.00
C GLU A 465 14.67 9.44 2.71
N GLU A 466 15.86 9.22 3.28
CA GLU A 466 16.17 7.95 3.92
C GLU A 466 15.20 7.64 5.07
N GLY A 467 14.51 6.51 4.95
CA GLY A 467 13.55 6.03 5.95
C GLY A 467 12.20 6.73 5.93
N GLU A 468 11.92 7.60 4.94
CA GLU A 468 10.60 8.22 4.84
C GLU A 468 9.48 7.19 4.66
N THR A 469 8.38 7.42 5.37
CA THR A 469 7.19 6.54 5.36
C THR A 469 5.93 7.37 5.26
N VAL A 470 4.90 6.83 4.61
CA VAL A 470 3.61 7.50 4.47
C VAL A 470 2.80 7.33 5.76
N ILE A 471 2.29 8.44 6.29
CA ILE A 471 1.41 8.47 7.49
C ILE A 471 0.00 8.95 7.17
N MET A 472 -0.24 9.47 5.96
CA MET A 472 -1.54 9.95 5.50
C MET A 472 -1.63 9.87 3.98
N ALA A 473 -2.78 9.47 3.46
CA ALA A 473 -3.16 9.61 2.06
C ALA A 473 -4.64 9.99 1.97
N GLU A 474 -4.92 11.25 1.65
CA GLU A 474 -6.28 11.80 1.62
C GLU A 474 -6.60 12.30 0.21
N TRP A 475 -7.74 11.87 -0.34
CA TRP A 475 -8.16 12.17 -1.70
C TRP A 475 -9.27 13.23 -1.73
N CYS A 476 -9.26 14.09 -2.74
CA CYS A 476 -10.31 15.07 -3.00
C CYS A 476 -10.62 15.17 -4.50
N SER A 477 -11.78 15.72 -4.83
CA SER A 477 -12.22 15.93 -6.21
C SER A 477 -13.08 17.17 -6.34
N SER A 478 -13.41 17.53 -7.58
CA SER A 478 -14.32 18.63 -7.91
C SER A 478 -13.89 19.94 -7.24
N ASN A 479 -14.84 20.67 -6.65
CA ASN A 479 -14.64 21.97 -6.02
C ASN A 479 -13.67 21.96 -4.81
N TYR A 480 -13.26 20.79 -4.30
CA TYR A 480 -12.29 20.71 -3.21
C TYR A 480 -10.84 20.88 -3.69
N ILE A 481 -10.55 20.66 -4.97
CA ILE A 481 -9.19 20.72 -5.53
C ILE A 481 -8.60 22.12 -5.33
N ASP A 482 -9.32 23.16 -5.76
CA ASP A 482 -8.85 24.54 -5.61
C ASP A 482 -8.69 24.95 -4.15
N LYS A 483 -9.60 24.47 -3.28
CA LYS A 483 -9.56 24.72 -1.85
C LYS A 483 -8.34 24.06 -1.21
N TRP A 484 -8.03 22.82 -1.58
CA TRP A 484 -6.86 22.11 -1.06
C TRP A 484 -5.58 22.74 -1.62
N ALA A 485 -5.49 22.95 -2.93
CA ALA A 485 -4.37 23.61 -3.57
C ALA A 485 -4.03 24.98 -2.95
N SER A 486 -5.02 25.69 -2.39
CA SER A 486 -4.80 26.96 -1.70
C SER A 486 -3.86 26.86 -0.48
N ALA A 487 -3.84 25.73 0.23
CA ALA A 487 -2.94 25.48 1.35
C ALA A 487 -1.45 25.40 0.94
N PHE A 488 -1.18 25.32 -0.36
CA PHE A 488 0.14 25.25 -0.97
C PHE A 488 0.44 26.46 -1.86
N LYS A 489 -0.30 27.58 -1.71
CA LYS A 489 0.02 28.84 -2.42
C LYS A 489 1.20 29.57 -1.79
N GLU A 490 1.37 29.47 -0.48
CA GLU A 490 2.44 30.08 0.30
C GLU A 490 3.24 29.00 1.05
N ASN A 491 4.52 29.25 1.30
CA ASN A 491 5.42 28.34 2.04
C ASN A 491 5.49 26.92 1.45
N SER A 492 5.35 26.79 0.14
CA SER A 492 5.48 25.53 -0.59
C SER A 492 6.64 25.59 -1.58
N ARG A 493 7.16 24.41 -1.93
CA ARG A 493 8.18 24.23 -2.96
C ARG A 493 7.65 23.31 -4.04
N THR A 494 7.90 23.63 -5.30
CA THR A 494 7.60 22.74 -6.43
C THR A 494 8.69 21.67 -6.55
N ILE A 495 8.28 20.39 -6.58
CA ILE A 495 9.16 19.26 -6.85
C ILE A 495 9.39 19.20 -8.38
N LYS A 496 10.63 19.45 -8.79
CA LYS A 496 11.01 19.49 -10.20
C LYS A 496 11.08 18.13 -10.87
#